data_AF-A0A7S2SVF7-F1
#
_entry.id   AF-A0A7S2SVF7-F1
#
_cell.length_a   1.000
_cell.length_b   1.000
_cell.length_c   1.000
_cell.angle_alpha   90.00
_cell.angle_beta   90.00
_cell.angle_gamma   90.00
#
_symmetry.space_group_name_H-M   'P 1'
#
loop_
_entity.id
_entity.type
_entity.pdbx_description
1 polymer ?
#
loop_
_entity_poly.entity_id
_entity_poly.type
_entity_poly.pdbx_seq_one_letter_code
_entity_poly.pdbx_strand_id
1 'polypeptide(L)'
;KGVPRWYLSITMVFGSMLAGATSEGGAAVAFPVMTLIFGILPIVARDFSFMIQSVGMTAASLTILWMGVLVEWKALCFVTIGGIGGIIYGLEKVAPQLEPSYSKMYFVVIWGAFAASLYWLNRIRKRKVYLVLDPPHYPII
;
A
#
# COMPACT_ATOMS: atom_id res chain seq x y z
N LYS A 1 -20.00 23.92 -1.65
CA LYS A 1 -19.88 23.64 -3.10
C LYS A 1 -19.59 22.15 -3.25
N GLY A 2 -20.55 21.36 -3.73
CA GLY A 2 -20.39 19.91 -3.83
C GLY A 2 -19.49 19.55 -5.00
N VAL A 3 -18.41 18.81 -4.74
CA VAL A 3 -17.60 18.20 -5.80
C VAL A 3 -18.49 17.25 -6.61
N PRO A 4 -18.52 17.34 -7.95
CA PRO A 4 -19.32 16.45 -8.77
C PRO A 4 -18.92 14.98 -8.55
N ARG A 5 -19.89 14.11 -8.32
CA ARG A 5 -19.66 12.71 -7.89
C ARG A 5 -18.85 11.89 -8.91
N TRP A 6 -18.89 12.25 -10.19
CA TRP A 6 -18.17 11.55 -11.26
C TRP A 6 -16.65 11.69 -11.18
N TYR A 7 -16.11 12.73 -10.53
CA TYR A 7 -14.66 12.92 -10.41
C TYR A 7 -14.00 11.77 -9.65
N LEU A 8 -14.68 11.25 -8.61
CA LEU A 8 -14.22 10.09 -7.87
C LEU A 8 -14.19 8.83 -8.75
N SER A 9 -15.17 8.66 -9.65
CA SER A 9 -15.19 7.52 -10.59
C SER A 9 -13.96 7.53 -11.51
N ILE A 10 -13.60 8.70 -12.04
CA ILE A 10 -12.40 8.82 -12.89
C ILE A 10 -11.13 8.51 -12.10
N THR A 11 -11.01 9.06 -10.89
CA THR A 11 -9.83 8.78 -10.06
C THR A 11 -9.75 7.33 -9.62
N MET A 12 -10.88 6.61 -9.50
CA MET A 12 -10.87 5.17 -9.28
C MET A 12 -10.47 4.36 -10.52
N VAL A 13 -10.84 4.81 -11.74
CA VAL A 13 -10.37 4.14 -12.97
C VAL A 13 -8.85 4.20 -13.04
N PHE A 14 -8.25 5.39 -12.91
CA PHE A 14 -6.79 5.52 -12.90
C PHE A 14 -6.16 4.86 -11.67
N GLY A 15 -6.79 5.01 -10.50
CA GLY A 15 -6.33 4.42 -9.25
C GLY A 15 -6.25 2.90 -9.32
N SER A 16 -7.20 2.23 -9.97
CA SER A 16 -7.18 0.77 -10.14
C SER A 16 -6.09 0.30 -11.10
N MET A 17 -5.80 1.05 -12.17
CA MET A 17 -4.68 0.74 -13.08
C MET A 17 -3.32 0.86 -12.37
N LEU A 18 -3.12 1.95 -11.62
CA LEU A 18 -1.92 2.15 -10.81
C LEU A 18 -1.80 1.08 -9.71
N ALA A 19 -2.91 0.72 -9.07
CA ALA A 19 -2.95 -0.34 -8.06
C ALA A 19 -2.53 -1.71 -8.63
N GLY A 20 -2.90 -2.03 -9.87
CA GLY A 20 -2.49 -3.27 -10.52
C GLY A 20 -1.02 -3.28 -10.96
N ALA A 21 -0.45 -2.10 -11.20
CA ALA A 21 0.93 -1.95 -11.62
C ALA A 21 1.95 -1.92 -10.45
N THR A 22 1.49 -1.76 -9.20
CA THR A 22 2.35 -1.63 -8.02
C THR A 22 1.88 -2.49 -6.85
N SER A 23 2.80 -2.85 -5.96
CA SER A 23 2.49 -3.65 -4.77
C SER A 23 1.84 -2.86 -3.62
N GLU A 24 1.60 -1.56 -3.80
CA GLU A 24 1.15 -0.64 -2.74
C GLU A 24 -0.38 -0.45 -2.74
N GLY A 25 -1.06 -0.85 -3.82
CA GLY A 25 -2.51 -0.84 -3.92
C GLY A 25 -3.15 0.50 -4.30
N GLY A 26 -4.48 0.52 -4.40
CA GLY A 26 -5.23 1.68 -4.91
C GLY A 26 -5.48 2.78 -3.88
N ALA A 27 -5.51 2.43 -2.60
CA ALA A 27 -5.63 3.36 -1.46
C ALA A 27 -4.58 4.48 -1.51
N ALA A 28 -3.39 4.06 -1.90
CA ALA A 28 -2.17 4.79 -2.11
C ALA A 28 -2.34 6.01 -3.07
N VAL A 29 -3.15 5.86 -4.12
CA VAL A 29 -3.49 6.96 -5.05
C VAL A 29 -4.77 7.68 -4.62
N ALA A 30 -5.75 6.93 -4.10
CA ALA A 30 -7.06 7.47 -3.74
C ALA A 30 -6.98 8.48 -2.57
N PHE A 31 -6.18 8.19 -1.54
CA PHE A 31 -6.05 9.04 -0.35
C PHE A 31 -5.52 10.46 -0.64
N PRO A 32 -4.38 10.68 -1.31
CA PRO A 32 -3.87 12.02 -1.61
C PRO A 32 -4.78 12.76 -2.58
N VAL A 33 -5.37 12.07 -3.56
CA VAL A 33 -6.34 12.66 -4.48
C VAL A 33 -7.56 13.20 -3.71
N MET A 34 -8.11 12.41 -2.78
CA MET A 34 -9.26 12.86 -1.99
C MET A 34 -8.90 13.98 -1.01
N THR A 35 -7.74 13.90 -0.35
CA THR A 35 -7.38 14.82 0.75
C THR A 35 -6.66 16.09 0.30
N LEU A 36 -5.86 16.04 -0.77
CA LEU A 36 -5.08 17.18 -1.30
C LEU A 36 -5.78 17.86 -2.47
N ILE A 37 -6.34 17.10 -3.42
CA ILE A 37 -6.99 17.69 -4.60
C ILE A 37 -8.41 18.12 -4.29
N PHE A 38 -9.20 17.25 -3.65
CA PHE A 38 -10.62 17.51 -3.40
C PHE A 38 -10.94 18.05 -2.01
N GLY A 39 -9.95 18.10 -1.10
CA GLY A 39 -10.14 18.64 0.25
C GLY A 39 -11.12 17.86 1.11
N ILE A 40 -11.36 16.57 0.80
CA ILE A 40 -12.21 15.69 1.60
C ILE A 40 -11.55 15.44 2.95
N LEU A 41 -12.37 15.28 4.00
CA LEU A 41 -11.91 15.04 5.36
C LEU A 41 -11.05 13.76 5.40
N PRO A 42 -9.84 13.78 5.99
CA PRO A 42 -8.92 12.64 5.97
C PRO A 42 -9.50 11.34 6.53
N ILE A 43 -10.42 11.42 7.49
CA ILE A 43 -11.07 10.24 8.05
C ILE A 43 -11.94 9.50 7.02
N VAL A 44 -12.73 10.24 6.24
CA VAL A 44 -13.57 9.66 5.18
C VAL A 44 -12.70 9.11 4.06
N ALA A 45 -11.66 9.86 3.68
CA ALA A 45 -10.72 9.42 2.66
C ALA A 45 -9.97 8.14 3.08
N ARG A 46 -9.59 8.02 4.35
CA ARG A 46 -8.95 6.84 4.93
C ARG A 46 -9.88 5.62 4.88
N ASP A 47 -11.10 5.76 5.38
CA ASP A 47 -12.04 4.64 5.46
C ASP A 47 -12.40 4.14 4.05
N PHE A 48 -12.60 5.05 3.12
CA PHE A 48 -12.80 4.71 1.71
C PHE A 48 -11.58 4.01 1.09
N SER A 49 -10.38 4.45 1.46
CA SER A 49 -9.13 3.81 1.02
C SER A 49 -9.01 2.38 1.55
N PHE A 50 -9.36 2.12 2.81
CA PHE A 50 -9.40 0.76 3.36
C PHE A 50 -10.44 -0.12 2.67
N MET A 51 -11.61 0.42 2.32
CA MET A 51 -12.62 -0.32 1.56
C MET A 51 -12.14 -0.74 0.18
N ILE A 52 -11.43 0.12 -0.56
CA ILE A 52 -10.86 -0.24 -1.86
C ILE A 52 -9.74 -1.26 -1.70
N GLN A 53 -8.88 -1.06 -0.70
CA GLN A 53 -7.76 -1.94 -0.44
C GLN A 53 -8.21 -3.36 -0.10
N SER A 54 -9.28 -3.50 0.70
CA SER A 54 -9.82 -4.80 1.09
C SER A 54 -10.32 -5.58 -0.12
N VAL A 55 -10.95 -4.92 -1.10
CA VAL A 55 -11.35 -5.58 -2.35
C VAL A 55 -10.14 -5.92 -3.22
N GLY A 56 -9.26 -4.94 -3.47
CA GLY A 56 -8.12 -5.10 -4.39
C GLY A 56 -7.09 -6.12 -3.93
N MET A 57 -6.60 -6.02 -2.68
CA MET A 57 -5.56 -6.94 -2.20
C MET A 57 -6.09 -8.35 -1.96
N THR A 58 -7.37 -8.49 -1.61
CA THR A 58 -7.98 -9.81 -1.47
C THR A 58 -8.10 -10.49 -2.82
N ALA A 59 -8.50 -9.76 -3.87
CA ALA A 59 -8.52 -10.29 -5.23
C ALA A 59 -7.10 -10.67 -5.72
N ALA A 60 -6.09 -9.84 -5.43
CA ALA A 60 -4.70 -10.15 -5.75
C ALA A 60 -4.21 -11.40 -4.99
N SER A 61 -4.50 -11.51 -3.69
CA SER A 61 -4.17 -12.67 -2.87
C SER A 61 -4.80 -13.96 -3.40
N LEU A 62 -6.09 -13.93 -3.75
CA LEU A 62 -6.78 -15.05 -4.38
C LEU A 62 -6.12 -15.46 -5.70
N THR A 63 -5.71 -14.47 -6.51
CA THR A 63 -5.02 -14.73 -7.78
C THR A 63 -3.65 -15.38 -7.56
N ILE A 64 -2.88 -14.91 -6.57
CA ILE A 64 -1.59 -15.51 -6.19
C ILE A 64 -1.76 -16.97 -5.76
N LEU A 65 -2.79 -17.25 -4.96
CA LEU A 65 -3.12 -18.61 -4.53
C LEU A 65 -3.56 -19.48 -5.71
N TRP A 66 -4.38 -18.95 -6.61
CA TRP A 66 -4.86 -19.68 -7.79
C TRP A 66 -3.73 -20.00 -8.79
N MET A 67 -2.79 -19.08 -8.99
CA MET A 67 -1.63 -19.28 -9.86
C MET A 67 -0.56 -20.20 -9.25
N GLY A 68 -0.67 -20.57 -7.97
CA GLY A 68 0.30 -21.44 -7.30
C GLY A 68 1.70 -20.83 -7.19
N VAL A 69 1.79 -19.50 -7.04
CA VAL A 69 3.08 -18.80 -6.91
C VAL A 69 3.79 -19.26 -5.64
N LEU A 70 5.12 -19.46 -5.72
CA LEU A 70 5.93 -19.80 -4.56
C LEU A 70 5.95 -18.61 -3.56
N VAL A 71 5.45 -18.84 -2.35
CA VAL A 71 5.35 -17.81 -1.29
C VAL A 71 6.16 -18.23 -0.06
N GLU A 72 6.89 -17.28 0.52
CA GLU A 72 7.64 -17.48 1.76
C GLU A 72 6.70 -17.34 2.96
N TRP A 73 6.24 -18.48 3.47
CA TRP A 73 5.23 -18.52 4.54
C TRP A 73 5.71 -17.90 5.85
N LYS A 74 7.00 -18.02 6.19
CA LYS A 74 7.53 -17.43 7.42
C LYS A 74 7.44 -15.92 7.38
N ALA A 75 7.90 -15.33 6.27
CA ALA A 75 7.82 -13.89 6.05
C ALA A 75 6.37 -13.40 6.10
N LEU A 76 5.46 -14.14 5.45
CA LEU A 76 4.04 -13.80 5.44
C LEU A 76 3.42 -13.83 6.83
N CYS A 77 3.74 -14.83 7.67
CA CYS A 77 3.28 -14.88 9.06
C CYS A 77 3.75 -13.68 9.89
N PHE A 78 5.05 -13.34 9.83
CA PHE A 78 5.59 -12.19 10.57
C PHE A 78 4.96 -10.87 10.12
N VAL A 79 4.83 -10.66 8.82
CA VAL A 79 4.21 -9.44 8.26
C VAL A 79 2.73 -9.37 8.62
N THR A 80 2.00 -10.49 8.61
CA THR A 80 0.57 -10.51 8.94
C THR A 80 0.32 -10.17 10.40
N ILE A 81 1.09 -10.76 11.33
CA ILE A 81 0.96 -10.46 12.76
C ILE A 81 1.28 -8.98 13.04
N GLY A 82 2.37 -8.47 12.47
CA GLY A 82 2.73 -7.05 12.57
C GLY A 82 1.69 -6.12 11.94
N GLY A 83 1.12 -6.53 10.80
CA GLY A 83 0.10 -5.76 10.08
C GLY A 83 -1.22 -5.66 10.85
N ILE A 84 -1.71 -6.77 11.40
CA ILE A 84 -2.94 -6.78 12.21
C ILE A 84 -2.75 -5.89 13.45
N GLY A 85 -1.66 -6.09 14.20
CA GLY A 85 -1.36 -5.28 15.37
C GLY A 85 -1.19 -3.79 15.03
N GLY A 86 -0.49 -3.49 13.94
CA GLY A 86 -0.24 -2.13 13.46
C GLY A 86 -1.52 -1.40 13.03
N ILE A 87 -2.42 -2.06 12.31
CA ILE A 87 -3.71 -1.48 11.90
C ILE A 87 -4.59 -1.19 13.13
N ILE A 88 -4.72 -2.14 14.05
CA ILE A 88 -5.55 -1.96 15.26
C ILE A 88 -5.01 -0.81 16.10
N TYR A 89 -3.70 -0.82 16.38
CA TYR A 89 -3.08 0.26 17.16
C TYR A 89 -3.16 1.62 16.44
N GLY A 90 -2.92 1.62 15.13
CA GLY A 90 -3.01 2.81 14.30
C GLY A 90 -4.40 3.44 14.26
N LEU A 91 -5.46 2.62 14.20
CA LEU A 91 -6.84 3.10 14.19
C LEU A 91 -7.34 3.52 15.57
N GLU A 92 -7.02 2.77 16.62
CA GLU A 92 -7.55 3.00 17.98
C GLU A 92 -6.81 4.08 18.75
N LYS A 93 -5.49 4.18 18.58
CA LYS A 93 -4.64 5.09 19.39
C LYS A 93 -4.12 6.26 18.58
N VAL A 94 -3.64 6.01 17.37
CA VAL A 94 -2.93 7.02 16.59
C VAL A 94 -3.90 7.92 15.81
N ALA A 95 -4.86 7.33 15.10
CA ALA A 95 -5.80 8.07 14.27
C ALA A 95 -6.68 9.09 15.03
N PRO A 96 -7.25 8.80 16.22
CA PRO A 96 -8.09 9.77 16.93
C PRO A 96 -7.29 10.95 17.53
N GLN A 97 -5.98 10.78 17.71
CA GLN A 97 -5.09 11.81 18.27
C GLN A 97 -4.47 12.70 17.19
N LEU A 98 -4.61 12.33 15.91
CA LEU A 98 -4.00 13.04 14.79
C LEU A 98 -4.92 14.15 14.27
N GLU A 99 -4.40 15.37 14.25
CA GLU A 99 -5.03 16.46 13.52
C GLU A 99 -5.02 16.18 12.01
N PRO A 100 -6.09 16.55 11.27
CA PRO A 100 -6.17 16.40 9.81
C PRO A 100 -4.95 16.91 9.03
N SER A 101 -4.29 17.97 9.50
CA SER A 101 -3.09 18.55 8.91
C SER A 101 -1.91 17.57 8.96
N TYR A 102 -1.69 16.95 10.12
CA TYR A 102 -0.59 16.00 10.31
C TYR A 102 -0.81 14.71 9.51
N SER A 103 -2.05 14.20 9.40
CA SER A 103 -2.33 13.00 8.60
C SER A 103 -1.90 13.15 7.13
N LYS A 104 -2.10 14.34 6.54
CA LYS A 104 -1.66 14.63 5.16
C LYS A 104 -0.13 14.69 5.06
N MET A 105 0.53 15.32 6.04
CA MET A 105 2.00 15.42 6.06
C MET A 105 2.65 14.04 6.22
N TYR A 106 2.16 13.21 7.15
CA TYR A 106 2.66 11.85 7.33
C TYR A 106 2.54 11.03 6.04
N PHE A 107 1.38 11.11 5.37
CA PHE A 107 1.18 10.44 4.10
C PHE A 107 2.23 10.87 3.07
N VAL A 108 2.38 12.18 2.84
CA VAL A 108 3.32 12.72 1.83
C VAL A 108 4.77 12.35 2.16
N VAL A 109 5.17 12.39 3.43
CA VAL A 109 6.54 12.05 3.86
C VAL A 109 6.83 10.56 3.67
N ILE A 110 5.92 9.68 4.09
CA ILE A 110 6.08 8.23 3.92
C ILE A 110 6.11 7.88 2.43
N TRP A 111 5.21 8.47 1.65
CA TRP A 111 5.16 8.28 0.20
C TRP A 111 6.44 8.76 -0.50
N GLY A 112 6.92 9.95 -0.10
CA GLY A 112 8.17 10.51 -0.61
C GLY A 112 9.37 9.64 -0.25
N ALA A 113 9.43 9.11 0.97
CA ALA A 113 10.48 8.19 1.41
C ALA A 113 10.44 6.87 0.64
N PHE A 114 9.24 6.33 0.39
CA PHE A 114 9.07 5.13 -0.44
C PHE A 114 9.54 5.36 -1.89
N ALA A 115 9.13 6.46 -2.51
CA ALA A 115 9.58 6.84 -3.84
C ALA A 115 11.11 7.03 -3.92
N ALA A 116 11.71 7.70 -2.92
CA ALA A 116 13.14 7.88 -2.83
C ALA A 116 13.88 6.54 -2.67
N SER A 117 13.35 5.63 -1.85
CA SER A 117 13.88 4.28 -1.65
C SER A 117 13.86 3.47 -2.95
N LEU A 118 12.73 3.46 -3.67
CA LEU A 118 12.62 2.79 -4.97
C LEU A 118 13.56 3.41 -6.01
N TYR A 119 13.67 4.73 -6.05
CA TYR A 119 14.59 5.43 -6.94
C TYR A 119 16.04 5.03 -6.69
N TRP A 120 16.46 5.01 -5.42
CA TRP A 120 17.78 4.56 -5.01
C TRP A 120 18.01 3.09 -5.38
N LEU A 121 17.05 2.23 -5.07
CA LEU A 121 17.13 0.80 -5.32
C LEU A 121 17.22 0.49 -6.83
N ASN A 122 16.54 1.27 -7.67
CA ASN A 122 16.63 1.14 -9.14
C ASN A 122 17.97 1.60 -9.73
N ARG A 123 18.76 2.40 -9.01
CA ARG A 123 20.14 2.71 -9.43
C ARG A 123 21.10 1.53 -9.21
N ILE A 124 20.75 0.59 -8.33
CA ILE A 124 21.56 -0.61 -8.06
C ILE A 124 21.20 -1.71 -9.08
N ARG A 125 21.91 -1.71 -10.21
CA ARG A 125 21.65 -2.63 -11.36
C ARG A 125 22.24 -4.04 -11.20
N LYS A 126 23.01 -4.32 -10.13
CA LYS A 126 23.66 -5.64 -9.90
C LYS A 126 22.85 -6.57 -8.98
N ARG A 127 21.54 -6.69 -9.17
CA ARG A 127 20.73 -7.59 -8.33
C ARG A 127 20.82 -9.04 -8.84
N LYS A 128 21.21 -9.96 -7.96
CA LYS A 128 21.08 -11.39 -8.19
C LYS A 128 19.62 -11.77 -7.99
N VAL A 129 18.99 -12.36 -9.00
CA VAL A 129 17.63 -12.90 -8.92
C VAL A 129 17.74 -14.39 -8.66
N TYR A 130 17.19 -14.85 -7.54
CA TYR A 130 17.14 -16.27 -7.22
C TYR A 130 15.80 -16.83 -7.72
N LEU A 131 15.84 -17.91 -8.49
CA LEU A 131 14.65 -18.60 -9.01
C LEU A 131 14.04 -19.58 -7.99
N VAL A 132 14.69 -19.76 -6.84
CA VAL A 132 14.30 -20.67 -5.77
C VAL A 132 14.18 -19.87 -4.48
N LEU A 133 13.09 -20.08 -3.72
CA LEU A 133 12.92 -19.55 -2.37
C LEU A 133 13.83 -20.30 -1.40
N ASP A 134 14.62 -19.57 -0.61
CA ASP A 134 15.61 -20.12 0.34
C ASP A 134 16.54 -21.18 -0.29
N PRO A 135 17.44 -20.78 -1.22
CA PRO A 135 18.48 -21.70 -1.67
C PRO A 135 19.32 -22.15 -0.46
N PRO A 136 19.72 -23.43 -0.37
CA PRO A 136 20.57 -23.91 0.71
C PRO A 136 21.80 -23.02 0.80
N HIS A 137 22.00 -22.43 1.99
CA HIS A 137 23.17 -21.61 2.31
C HIS A 137 24.36 -22.56 2.42
N TYR A 138 24.92 -22.99 1.29
CA TYR A 138 26.22 -23.63 1.32
C TYR A 138 27.22 -22.62 1.91
N PRO A 139 27.97 -22.98 2.96
CA PRO A 139 29.08 -22.15 3.39
C PRO A 139 30.00 -22.01 2.17
N ILE A 140 30.26 -20.77 1.78
CA ILE A 140 31.26 -20.45 0.77
C ILE A 140 32.59 -20.88 1.43
N ILE A 141 33.12 -22.03 1.01
CA ILE A 141 34.46 -22.51 1.37
C ILE A 141 35.47 -21.69 0.56
#